data_AF-A0A2U1W1T3-F1
#
_entry.id   AF-A0A2U1W1T3-F1
#
_cell.length_a   1.000
_cell.length_b   1.000
_cell.length_c   1.000
_cell.angle_alpha   90.00
_cell.angle_beta   90.00
_cell.angle_gamma   90.00
#
_symmetry.space_group_name_H-M   'P 1'
#
loop_
_entity.id
_entity.type
_entity.pdbx_description
1 polymer ?
#
loop_
_entity_poly.entity_id
_entity_poly.type
_entity_poly.pdbx_seq_one_letter_code
_entity_poly.pdbx_strand_id
1 'polypeptide(L)'
;MIIDTSAVAAILLDEPDMARFAELIAGADCRLMSTAAVPELTMVIEARLGAQGVEDVDRFIEEAAITLIPFDAVQLAMAREAWRRFGKGRRHPAKLNFGDCIAYALSKTSGLPLLFKGDDFARTDVIPA
;
A
#
# COMPACT_ATOMS: atom_id res chain seq x y z
N MET A 1 5.10 -0.86 -10.42
CA MET A 1 4.06 -1.35 -9.49
C MET A 1 4.01 -0.43 -8.27
N ILE A 2 2.80 -0.18 -7.77
CA ILE A 2 2.55 0.48 -6.49
C ILE A 2 2.43 -0.60 -5.41
N ILE A 3 3.03 -0.36 -4.25
CA ILE A 3 3.02 -1.30 -3.13
C ILE A 3 2.20 -0.68 -2.01
N ASP A 4 1.13 -1.36 -1.61
CA ASP A 4 0.32 -1.02 -0.45
C ASP A 4 0.99 -1.48 0.87
N THR A 5 0.64 -0.83 1.98
CA THR A 5 1.18 -1.15 3.31
C THR A 5 0.83 -2.57 3.72
N SER A 6 -0.34 -3.10 3.33
CA SER A 6 -0.76 -4.47 3.65
C SER A 6 0.16 -5.54 3.09
N ALA A 7 0.72 -5.33 1.89
CA ALA A 7 1.64 -6.28 1.27
C ALA A 7 3.00 -6.30 1.99
N VAL A 8 3.49 -5.14 2.41
CA VAL A 8 4.74 -5.05 3.19
C VAL A 8 4.56 -5.59 4.60
N ALA A 9 3.42 -5.28 5.24
CA ALA A 9 3.09 -5.80 6.55
C ALA A 9 3.03 -7.34 6.55
N ALA A 10 2.45 -7.94 5.51
CA ALA A 10 2.43 -9.39 5.37
C ALA A 10 3.83 -10.02 5.35
N ILE A 11 4.82 -9.34 4.74
CA ILE A 11 6.22 -9.80 4.73
C ILE A 11 6.88 -9.62 6.09
N LEU A 12 6.81 -8.41 6.66
CA LEU A 12 7.48 -8.08 7.91
C LEU A 12 6.91 -8.83 9.12
N LEU A 13 5.64 -9.25 9.05
CA LEU A 13 4.97 -9.99 10.11
C LEU A 13 4.95 -11.52 9.88
N ASP A 14 5.73 -12.03 8.93
CA ASP A 14 5.85 -13.47 8.63
C ASP A 14 4.48 -14.14 8.38
N GLU A 15 3.61 -13.46 7.61
CA GLU A 15 2.29 -14.00 7.29
C GLU A 15 2.39 -15.11 6.23
N PRO A 16 1.45 -16.08 6.18
CA PRO A 16 1.58 -17.27 5.33
C PRO A 16 1.80 -17.02 3.82
N ASP A 17 1.39 -15.86 3.33
CA ASP A 17 1.51 -15.41 1.94
C ASP A 17 2.73 -14.51 1.69
N MET A 18 3.63 -14.34 2.67
CA MET A 18 4.81 -13.47 2.56
C MET A 18 5.69 -13.77 1.35
N ALA A 19 5.91 -15.05 1.03
CA ALA A 19 6.81 -15.47 -0.05
C ALA A 19 6.29 -14.97 -1.40
N ARG A 20 4.97 -15.04 -1.61
CA ARG A 20 4.31 -14.56 -2.83
C ARG A 20 4.50 -13.05 -3.00
N PHE A 21 4.34 -12.27 -1.92
CA PHE A 21 4.55 -10.82 -1.99
C PHE A 21 6.01 -10.46 -2.24
N ALA A 22 6.94 -11.14 -1.57
CA ALA A 22 8.38 -10.93 -1.77
C ALA A 22 8.80 -11.21 -3.22
N GLU A 23 8.32 -12.32 -3.80
CA GLU A 23 8.58 -12.67 -5.20
C GLU A 23 8.04 -11.61 -6.18
N LEU A 24 6.80 -11.14 -5.97
CA LEU A 24 6.20 -10.10 -6.82
C LEU A 24 6.99 -8.79 -6.75
N ILE A 25 7.38 -8.36 -5.54
CA ILE A 25 8.17 -7.14 -5.34
C ILE A 25 9.55 -7.27 -6.00
N ALA A 26 10.23 -8.41 -5.80
CA ALA A 26 11.55 -8.67 -6.35
C ALA A 26 11.55 -8.73 -7.89
N GLY A 27 10.49 -9.29 -8.49
CA GLY A 27 10.34 -9.42 -9.94
C GLY A 27 9.88 -8.15 -10.67
N ALA A 28 9.55 -7.07 -9.95
CA ALA A 28 9.04 -5.84 -10.53
C ALA A 28 10.13 -5.00 -11.22
N ASP A 29 9.81 -4.34 -12.34
CA ASP A 29 10.74 -3.36 -12.94
C ASP A 29 10.80 -2.06 -12.12
N CYS A 30 9.69 -1.68 -11.50
CA CYS A 30 9.58 -0.49 -10.65
C CYS A 30 8.72 -0.76 -9.41
N ARG A 31 9.15 -0.22 -8.26
CA ARG A 31 8.48 -0.37 -6.97
C ARG A 31 8.30 1.01 -6.36
N LEU A 32 7.04 1.44 -6.24
CA LEU A 32 6.71 2.76 -5.72
C LEU A 32 5.79 2.62 -4.51
N MET A 33 5.97 3.50 -3.53
CA MET A 33 5.06 3.63 -2.38
C MET A 33 4.84 5.10 -2.09
N SER A 34 3.64 5.49 -1.65
CA SER A 34 3.38 6.87 -1.26
C SER A 34 4.07 7.18 0.06
N THR A 35 4.71 8.35 0.18
CA THR A 35 5.26 8.81 1.47
C THR A 35 4.19 8.92 2.56
N ALA A 36 2.94 9.18 2.18
CA ALA A 36 1.82 9.28 3.12
C ALA A 36 1.35 7.92 3.67
N ALA A 37 1.76 6.81 3.04
CA ALA A 37 1.44 5.45 3.49
C ALA A 37 2.47 4.93 4.52
N VAL A 38 3.69 5.47 4.53
CA VAL A 38 4.76 5.01 5.43
C VAL A 38 4.38 5.12 6.91
N PRO A 39 3.79 6.23 7.42
CA PRO A 39 3.41 6.30 8.83
C PRO A 39 2.41 5.22 9.26
N GLU A 40 1.49 4.84 8.37
CA GLU A 40 0.53 3.75 8.66
C GLU A 40 1.27 2.42 8.79
N LEU A 41 2.16 2.10 7.83
CA LEU A 41 2.99 0.90 7.90
C LEU A 41 3.82 0.87 9.19
N THR A 42 4.50 1.98 9.51
CA THR A 42 5.30 2.10 10.73
C THR A 42 4.46 1.85 11.99
N MET A 43 3.27 2.47 12.10
CA MET A 43 2.37 2.27 13.24
C MET A 43 1.92 0.80 13.37
N VAL A 44 1.57 0.15 12.25
CA VAL A 44 1.16 -1.26 12.24
C VAL A 44 2.30 -2.17 12.69
N ILE A 45 3.51 -1.94 12.18
CA ILE A 45 4.67 -2.77 12.49
C ILE A 45 5.15 -2.52 13.93
N GLU A 46 5.27 -1.27 14.35
CA GLU A 46 5.67 -0.91 15.72
C GLU A 46 4.70 -1.48 16.76
N ALA A 47 3.39 -1.46 16.49
CA ALA A 47 2.39 -2.04 17.38
C ALA A 47 2.54 -3.57 17.54
N ARG A 48 3.20 -4.26 16.61
CA ARG A 48 3.36 -5.72 16.61
C ARG A 48 4.75 -6.17 17.06
N LEU A 49 5.79 -5.46 16.63
CA LEU A 49 7.20 -5.83 16.83
C LEU A 49 7.95 -4.89 17.78
N GLY A 50 7.31 -3.81 18.25
CA GLY A 50 7.93 -2.78 19.08
C GLY A 50 8.84 -1.84 18.28
N ALA A 51 9.65 -1.06 18.98
CA ALA A 51 10.50 -0.02 18.39
C ALA A 51 11.45 -0.54 17.31
N GLN A 52 11.95 -1.78 17.43
CA GLN A 52 12.82 -2.40 16.42
C GLN A 52 12.14 -2.52 15.06
N GLY A 53 10.82 -2.71 15.03
CA GLY A 53 10.05 -2.83 13.80
C GLY A 53 10.06 -1.56 12.94
N VAL A 54 10.31 -0.38 13.53
CA VAL A 54 10.47 0.86 12.77
C VAL A 54 11.72 0.79 11.88
N GLU A 55 12.84 0.32 12.44
CA GLU A 55 14.08 0.14 11.67
C GLU A 55 13.93 -0.94 10.59
N ASP A 56 13.12 -1.96 10.84
CA ASP A 56 12.85 -3.01 9.86
C ASP A 56 12.01 -2.50 8.69
N VAL A 57 11.11 -1.52 8.90
CA VAL A 57 10.38 -0.84 7.81
C VAL A 57 11.36 -0.05 6.94
N ASP A 58 12.24 0.75 7.53
CA ASP A 58 13.23 1.54 6.78
C ASP A 58 14.17 0.63 5.99
N ARG A 59 14.69 -0.42 6.63
CA ARG A 59 15.53 -1.43 5.99
C ARG A 59 14.81 -2.11 4.83
N PHE A 60 13.54 -2.49 5.01
CA PHE A 60 12.77 -3.13 3.95
C PHE A 60 12.59 -2.20 2.74
N ILE A 61 12.26 -0.93 2.96
CA ILE A 61 12.11 0.06 1.88
C ILE A 61 13.42 0.21 1.10
N GLU A 62 14.55 0.26 1.80
CA GLU A 62 15.88 0.36 1.20
C GLU A 62 16.29 -0.90 0.44
N GLU A 63 16.24 -2.07 1.07
CA GLU A 63 16.66 -3.36 0.48
C GLU A 63 15.79 -3.77 -0.69
N ALA A 64 14.48 -3.53 -0.62
CA ALA A 64 13.57 -3.78 -1.73
C ALA A 64 13.66 -2.69 -2.82
N ALA A 65 14.48 -1.65 -2.66
CA ALA A 65 14.60 -0.53 -3.59
C ALA A 65 13.23 0.10 -3.95
N ILE A 66 12.41 0.36 -2.91
CA ILE A 66 11.12 1.01 -3.06
C ILE A 66 11.33 2.52 -3.13
N THR A 67 10.92 3.13 -4.24
CA THR A 67 10.96 4.59 -4.40
C THR A 67 9.76 5.22 -3.72
N LEU A 68 10.01 6.10 -2.74
CA LEU A 68 8.96 6.85 -2.08
C LEU A 68 8.53 8.05 -2.94
N ILE A 69 7.23 8.11 -3.25
CA ILE A 69 6.62 9.17 -4.06
C ILE A 69 5.89 10.15 -3.13
N PRO A 70 6.22 11.46 -3.16
CA PRO A 70 5.53 12.46 -2.37
C PRO A 70 4.03 12.47 -2.64
N PHE A 71 3.22 12.54 -1.58
CA PHE A 71 1.77 12.71 -1.72
C PHE A 71 1.43 14.17 -2.05
N ASP A 72 0.95 14.40 -3.27
CA ASP A 72 0.67 15.73 -3.80
C ASP A 72 -0.84 16.06 -3.91
N ALA A 73 -1.14 17.25 -4.43
CA ALA A 73 -2.52 17.70 -4.60
C ALA A 73 -3.33 16.88 -5.63
N VAL A 74 -2.67 16.28 -6.62
CA VAL A 74 -3.33 15.43 -7.63
C VAL A 74 -3.75 14.11 -6.98
N GLN A 75 -2.86 13.50 -6.20
CA GLN A 75 -3.15 12.32 -5.40
C GLN A 75 -4.23 12.62 -4.34
N LEU A 76 -4.20 13.78 -3.69
CA LEU A 76 -5.25 14.20 -2.76
C LEU A 76 -6.64 14.23 -3.42
N ALA A 77 -6.75 14.81 -4.62
CA ALA A 77 -8.00 14.84 -5.35
C ALA A 77 -8.49 13.43 -5.70
N MET A 78 -7.57 12.55 -6.12
CA MET A 78 -7.86 11.16 -6.46
C MET A 78 -8.28 10.32 -5.24
N ALA A 79 -7.62 10.50 -4.10
CA ALA A 79 -7.95 9.83 -2.84
C ALA A 79 -9.36 10.21 -2.35
N ARG A 80 -9.73 11.50 -2.47
CA ARG A 80 -11.10 11.96 -2.16
C ARG A 80 -12.15 11.30 -3.06
N GLU A 81 -11.83 11.11 -4.33
CA GLU A 81 -12.72 10.41 -5.25
C GLU A 81 -12.84 8.91 -4.91
N ALA A 82 -11.72 8.27 -4.58
CA ALA A 82 -11.68 6.89 -4.10
C ALA A 82 -12.60 6.70 -2.89
N TRP A 83 -12.50 7.58 -1.90
CA TRP A 83 -13.36 7.53 -0.71
C TRP A 83 -14.85 7.72 -1.04
N ARG A 84 -15.18 8.64 -1.95
CA ARG A 84 -16.58 8.86 -2.37
C ARG A 84 -17.18 7.62 -3.03
N ARG A 85 -16.40 6.95 -3.88
CA ARG A 85 -16.86 5.79 -4.66
C ARG A 85 -16.84 4.50 -3.86
N PHE A 86 -15.77 4.26 -3.09
CA PHE A 86 -15.41 2.95 -2.58
C PHE A 86 -15.21 2.90 -1.06
N GLY A 87 -15.25 4.04 -0.36
CA GLY A 87 -14.89 4.15 1.05
C GLY A 87 -15.75 3.33 2.02
N LYS A 88 -15.17 2.97 3.16
CA LYS A 88 -15.86 2.29 4.27
C LYS A 88 -17.02 3.16 4.78
N GLY A 89 -18.18 2.53 5.00
CA GLY A 89 -19.42 3.24 5.37
C GLY A 89 -20.18 3.83 4.18
N ARG A 90 -19.64 3.74 2.95
CA ARG A 90 -20.43 3.90 1.73
C ARG A 90 -21.21 2.61 1.45
N ARG A 91 -22.27 2.71 0.64
CA ARG A 91 -23.00 1.55 0.09
C ARG A 91 -22.19 0.84 -1.00
N HIS A 92 -20.90 0.60 -0.76
CA HIS A 92 -19.99 -0.02 -1.71
C HIS A 92 -19.22 -1.17 -1.02
N PRO A 93 -19.07 -2.33 -1.68
CA PRO A 93 -18.49 -3.51 -1.03
C PRO A 93 -16.98 -3.45 -0.79
N ALA A 94 -16.22 -2.65 -1.56
CA ALA A 94 -14.76 -2.46 -1.41
C ALA A 94 -14.34 -1.95 -0.02
N LYS A 95 -15.14 -1.06 0.59
CA LYS A 95 -14.93 -0.52 1.95
C LYS A 95 -13.53 0.06 2.20
N LEU A 96 -12.97 0.80 1.24
CA LEU A 96 -11.64 1.40 1.37
C LEU A 96 -11.53 2.27 2.62
N ASN A 97 -10.45 2.11 3.37
CA ASN A 97 -10.08 2.93 4.52
C ASN A 97 -9.25 4.17 4.07
N PHE A 98 -8.70 4.93 5.02
CA PHE A 98 -7.90 6.12 4.73
C PHE A 98 -6.58 5.78 4.01
N GLY A 99 -5.85 4.79 4.51
CA GLY A 99 -4.62 4.27 3.91
C GLY A 99 -4.85 3.75 2.49
N ASP A 100 -5.93 2.98 2.31
CA ASP A 100 -6.27 2.44 1.00
C ASP A 100 -6.50 3.54 -0.05
N CYS A 101 -7.07 4.68 0.36
CA CYS A 101 -7.28 5.81 -0.54
C CYS A 101 -5.96 6.44 -1.02
N ILE A 102 -4.90 6.36 -0.20
CA ILE A 102 -3.55 6.85 -0.56
C ILE A 102 -2.94 5.91 -1.61
N ALA A 103 -2.95 4.60 -1.35
CA ALA A 103 -2.41 3.60 -2.27
C ALA A 103 -3.19 3.59 -3.60
N TYR A 104 -4.52 3.66 -3.53
CA TYR A 104 -5.40 3.81 -4.69
C TYR A 104 -5.01 5.06 -5.50
N ALA A 105 -4.84 6.21 -4.85
CA ALA A 105 -4.56 7.46 -5.53
C ALA A 105 -3.26 7.37 -6.33
N LEU A 106 -2.19 6.85 -5.73
CA LEU A 106 -0.92 6.69 -6.41
C LEU A 106 -1.00 5.70 -7.57
N SER A 107 -1.75 4.60 -7.44
CA SER A 107 -1.99 3.66 -8.55
C SER A 107 -2.72 4.32 -9.71
N LYS A 108 -3.80 5.06 -9.43
CA LYS A 108 -4.59 5.73 -10.47
C LYS A 108 -3.84 6.87 -11.16
N THR A 109 -3.03 7.65 -10.43
CA THR A 109 -2.29 8.78 -11.02
C THR A 109 -1.05 8.33 -11.79
N SER A 110 -0.40 7.24 -11.39
CA SER A 110 0.76 6.67 -12.09
C SER A 110 0.39 5.72 -13.23
N GLY A 111 -0.84 5.17 -13.21
CA GLY A 111 -1.26 4.13 -14.15
C GLY A 111 -0.62 2.76 -13.89
N LEU A 112 0.06 2.58 -12.77
CA LEU A 112 0.76 1.34 -12.41
C LEU A 112 -0.13 0.39 -11.59
N PRO A 113 0.08 -0.93 -11.72
CA PRO A 113 -0.67 -1.92 -10.97
C PRO A 113 -0.36 -1.84 -9.47
N LEU A 114 -1.33 -2.17 -8.63
CA LEU A 114 -1.27 -2.11 -7.17
C LEU A 114 -1.14 -3.52 -6.56
N LEU A 115 -0.11 -3.71 -5.74
CA LEU A 115 0.07 -4.90 -4.92
C LEU A 115 -0.51 -4.66 -3.53
N PHE A 116 -1.45 -5.49 -3.13
CA PHE A 116 -2.15 -5.40 -1.84
C PHE A 116 -2.51 -6.80 -1.35
N LYS A 117 -2.82 -6.90 -0.05
CA LYS A 117 -3.42 -8.07 0.56
C LYS A 117 -4.90 -7.84 0.84
N GLY A 118 -5.70 -8.90 0.71
CA GLY A 118 -7.15 -8.87 1.00
C GLY A 118 -8.01 -8.56 -0.24
N ASP A 119 -9.26 -8.18 0.00
CA ASP A 119 -10.28 -7.98 -1.05
C ASP A 119 -10.65 -6.50 -1.29
N ASP A 120 -10.06 -5.58 -0.52
CA ASP A 120 -10.52 -4.19 -0.44
C ASP A 120 -10.39 -3.49 -1.81
N PHE A 121 -9.29 -3.72 -2.52
CA PHE A 121 -9.08 -3.17 -3.86
C PHE A 121 -9.67 -4.03 -4.98
N ALA A 122 -9.97 -5.32 -4.74
CA ALA A 122 -10.47 -6.25 -5.75
C ALA A 122 -11.84 -5.83 -6.33
N ARG A 123 -12.57 -4.97 -5.63
CA ARG A 123 -13.86 -4.42 -6.06
C ARG A 123 -13.77 -2.96 -6.50
N THR A 124 -12.58 -2.48 -6.83
CA THR A 124 -12.35 -1.12 -7.33
C THR A 124 -11.97 -1.15 -8.82
N ASP A 125 -11.59 0.00 -9.37
CA ASP A 125 -11.13 0.15 -10.75
C ASP A 125 -9.60 0.34 -10.85
N VAL A 126 -8.84 -0.10 -9.84
CA VAL A 126 -7.37 -0.24 -9.93
C VAL A 126 -7.01 -1.52 -10.67
N ILE A 127 -5.80 -1.56 -11.22
CA ILE A 127 -5.24 -2.77 -11.83
C ILE A 127 -4.50 -3.52 -10.72
N PRO A 128 -4.89 -4.76 -10.35
CA PRO A 128 -4.13 -5.56 -9.39
C PRO A 128 -2.80 -6.02 -10.01
N ALA A 129 -1.75 -6.08 -9.19
CA ALA A 129 -0.45 -6.63 -9.55
C ALA A 129 -0.37 -8.16 -9.37
#